data_AF-A0AAD0M662-F1
#
_entry.id   AF-A0AAD0M662-F1
#
_cell.length_a   1.000
_cell.length_b   1.000
_cell.length_c   1.000
_cell.angle_alpha   90.00
_cell.angle_beta   90.00
_cell.angle_gamma   90.00
#
_symmetry.space_group_name_H-M   'P 1'
#
loop_
_entity.id
_entity.type
_entity.pdbx_description
1 polymer ?
#
loop_
_entity_poly.entity_id
_entity_poly.type
_entity_poly.pdbx_seq_one_letter_code
_entity_poly.pdbx_strand_id
1 'polypeptide(L)'
;MSEIKWLPSYARPGEQVVFDKATLRTGRLQEEATRFFLWVARQVEPEDLKAKFRSLIEEYPGAKEAQGQFALQDNLLVMTVALALLKDIGPLAPYIINDNVPLGSVSSLIKDLSAGLELDIVDQLTRKGDLSLQMFCMTYSVKAENLAIKLVLDDNPQAYEVFKLENPQACYKAMARVPYNPLSAIRGHIGLPVGEMAFDEMETRIRMQFTAFYQHQPMINPNKPSVLQPIDNFEYETIDTLDHQLRPLPGYLRTLGTYQDELLLRFGGHTRQVMSIDGNQLKLLANLLEDMERAGISRIDILMKGVINFEPVMEGLHWKRPAAELKAQYQAMTPEEKQAMYLPMLLEGAAHYGDNQDEWNASPKLLQINHFIRKEPIDALEALCTTPSHWHALYRATGDRKYVPKLAERAEKMLSEDLGL
;
A
#
# COMPACT_ATOMS: atom_id res chain seq x y z
N MET A 1 -44.69 -39.95 21.05
CA MET A 1 -44.75 -38.51 20.72
C MET A 1 -43.65 -38.25 19.71
N SER A 2 -43.99 -37.87 18.49
CA SER A 2 -43.02 -37.50 17.46
C SER A 2 -42.21 -36.30 17.93
N GLU A 3 -40.89 -36.41 18.02
CA GLU A 3 -40.02 -35.27 18.32
C GLU A 3 -40.25 -34.17 17.27
N ILE A 4 -40.77 -33.04 17.74
CA ILE A 4 -40.94 -31.85 16.94
C ILE A 4 -39.53 -31.23 16.74
N LYS A 5 -38.90 -31.49 15.58
CA LYS A 5 -37.51 -31.13 15.26
C LYS A 5 -37.37 -29.93 14.32
N TRP A 6 -38.18 -28.88 14.51
CA TRP A 6 -38.04 -27.68 13.67
C TRP A 6 -36.99 -26.68 14.21
N LEU A 7 -36.65 -26.69 15.50
CA LEU A 7 -35.48 -25.97 16.00
C LEU A 7 -34.18 -26.67 15.55
N PRO A 8 -33.11 -25.92 15.24
CA PRO A 8 -31.80 -26.51 14.93
C PRO A 8 -31.17 -27.14 16.18
N SER A 9 -30.28 -28.13 15.99
CA SER A 9 -29.70 -28.91 17.10
C SER A 9 -29.10 -28.04 18.21
N TYR A 10 -28.32 -27.02 17.81
CA TYR A 10 -27.64 -26.10 18.72
C TYR A 10 -28.57 -25.16 19.53
N ALA A 11 -29.86 -25.14 19.23
CA ALA A 11 -30.86 -24.34 19.93
C ALA A 11 -31.85 -25.18 20.75
N ARG A 12 -31.77 -26.52 20.68
CA ARG A 12 -32.69 -27.40 21.39
C ARG A 12 -32.27 -27.56 22.86
N PRO A 13 -33.22 -27.60 23.79
CA PRO A 13 -32.91 -27.84 25.20
C PRO A 13 -32.37 -29.26 25.38
N GLY A 14 -31.28 -29.40 26.13
CA GLY A 14 -30.66 -30.70 26.43
C GLY A 14 -29.71 -31.26 25.35
N GLU A 15 -29.72 -30.74 24.13
CA GLU A 15 -28.69 -31.06 23.11
C GLU A 15 -27.42 -30.24 23.42
N GLN A 16 -26.43 -30.86 24.06
CA GLN A 16 -25.13 -30.22 24.34
C GLN A 16 -24.26 -30.20 23.07
N VAL A 17 -24.54 -29.27 22.17
CA VAL A 17 -23.70 -29.03 20.99
C VAL A 17 -22.44 -28.27 21.40
N VAL A 18 -21.28 -28.81 21.05
CA VAL A 18 -19.98 -28.17 21.29
C VAL A 18 -19.57 -27.40 20.02
N PHE A 19 -19.28 -26.10 20.17
CA PHE A 19 -18.78 -25.26 19.08
C PHE A 19 -17.25 -25.31 18.99
N ASP A 20 -16.70 -26.52 18.90
CA ASP A 20 -15.26 -26.71 18.69
C ASP A 20 -14.91 -26.81 17.21
N LYS A 21 -13.61 -26.69 16.93
CA LYS A 21 -13.03 -26.77 15.58
C LYS A 21 -13.43 -28.05 14.84
N ALA A 22 -13.43 -29.19 15.53
CA ALA A 22 -13.72 -30.48 14.90
C ALA A 22 -15.18 -30.55 14.46
N THR A 23 -16.09 -30.07 15.29
CA THR A 23 -17.53 -30.03 15.03
C THR A 23 -17.86 -29.05 13.91
N LEU A 24 -17.31 -27.83 13.97
CA LEU A 24 -17.55 -26.81 12.96
C LEU A 24 -16.97 -27.20 11.58
N ARG A 25 -15.85 -27.93 11.53
CA ARG A 25 -15.31 -28.46 10.25
C ARG A 25 -16.25 -29.42 9.52
N THR A 26 -17.21 -30.04 10.22
CA THR A 26 -18.18 -30.93 9.57
C THR A 26 -19.16 -30.19 8.65
N GLY A 27 -19.31 -28.86 8.83
CA GLY A 27 -20.26 -28.04 8.06
C GLY A 27 -21.74 -28.26 8.43
N ARG A 28 -22.04 -29.22 9.32
CA ARG A 28 -23.42 -29.63 9.64
C ARG A 28 -24.18 -28.52 10.36
N LEU A 29 -23.58 -27.90 11.37
CA LEU A 29 -24.23 -26.84 12.15
C LEU A 29 -24.49 -25.61 11.29
N GLN A 30 -23.57 -25.28 10.39
CA GLN A 30 -23.70 -24.18 9.44
C GLN A 30 -24.84 -24.45 8.45
N GLU A 31 -24.98 -25.69 7.97
CA GLU A 31 -26.09 -26.06 7.08
C GLU A 31 -27.45 -26.07 7.78
N GLU A 32 -27.50 -26.58 9.02
CA GLU A 32 -28.69 -26.49 9.86
C GLU A 32 -29.08 -25.02 10.09
N ALA A 33 -28.11 -24.15 10.36
CA ALA A 33 -28.31 -22.72 10.57
C ALA A 33 -28.82 -22.01 9.30
N THR A 34 -28.21 -22.25 8.13
CA THR A 34 -28.66 -21.68 6.86
C THR A 34 -30.11 -22.11 6.55
N ARG A 35 -30.42 -23.41 6.69
CA ARG A 35 -31.78 -23.91 6.44
C ARG A 35 -32.80 -23.31 7.38
N PHE A 36 -32.47 -23.25 8.68
CA PHE A 36 -33.35 -22.69 9.69
C PHE A 36 -33.60 -21.20 9.43
N PHE A 37 -32.54 -20.42 9.17
CA PHE A 37 -32.66 -19.00 8.85
C PHE A 37 -33.57 -18.75 7.65
N LEU A 38 -33.32 -19.43 6.52
CA LEU A 38 -34.13 -19.27 5.31
C LEU A 38 -35.58 -19.71 5.51
N TRP A 39 -35.83 -20.73 6.34
CA TRP A 39 -37.18 -21.14 6.68
C TRP A 39 -37.92 -20.05 7.47
N VAL A 40 -37.26 -19.38 8.43
CA VAL A 40 -37.86 -18.27 9.17
C VAL A 40 -38.05 -17.05 8.28
N ALA A 41 -37.05 -16.69 7.48
CA ALA A 41 -37.05 -15.51 6.62
C ALA A 41 -38.10 -15.55 5.49
N ARG A 42 -38.66 -16.73 5.19
CA ARG A 42 -39.80 -16.88 4.26
C ARG A 42 -41.16 -16.62 4.90
N GLN A 43 -41.23 -16.49 6.22
CA GLN A 43 -42.48 -16.37 6.97
C GLN A 43 -42.77 -14.94 7.44
N VAL A 44 -41.75 -14.09 7.47
CA VAL A 44 -41.82 -12.72 8.00
C VAL A 44 -41.00 -11.77 7.15
N GLU A 45 -41.33 -10.49 7.20
CA GLU A 45 -40.51 -9.44 6.59
C GLU A 45 -39.16 -9.33 7.33
N PRO A 46 -38.10 -8.80 6.68
CA PRO A 46 -36.76 -8.71 7.28
C PRO A 46 -36.72 -8.00 8.64
N GLU A 47 -37.51 -6.95 8.82
CA GLU A 47 -37.57 -6.15 10.06
C GLU A 47 -38.14 -6.96 11.25
N ASP A 48 -38.97 -7.96 10.98
CA ASP A 48 -39.65 -8.79 11.97
C ASP A 48 -38.85 -10.04 12.38
N LEU A 49 -37.72 -10.31 11.72
CA LEU A 49 -36.89 -11.51 11.96
C LEU A 49 -36.54 -11.68 13.44
N LYS A 50 -36.13 -10.60 14.11
CA LYS A 50 -35.76 -10.64 15.54
C LYS A 50 -36.93 -11.06 16.43
N ALA A 51 -38.12 -10.53 16.18
CA ALA A 51 -39.31 -10.89 16.94
C ALA A 51 -39.71 -12.35 16.68
N LYS A 52 -39.65 -12.79 15.41
CA LYS A 52 -40.01 -14.15 15.04
C LYS A 52 -39.06 -15.21 15.63
N PHE A 53 -37.75 -14.96 15.62
CA PHE A 53 -36.78 -15.86 16.24
C PHE A 53 -37.01 -16.04 17.75
N ARG A 54 -37.44 -14.98 18.45
CA ARG A 54 -37.82 -15.06 19.87
C ARG A 54 -39.10 -15.86 20.08
N SER A 55 -40.15 -15.58 19.29
CA SER A 55 -41.43 -16.28 19.42
C SER A 55 -41.29 -17.78 19.21
N LEU A 56 -40.43 -18.20 18.27
CA LEU A 56 -40.14 -19.60 18.04
C LEU A 56 -39.58 -20.30 19.29
N ILE A 57 -38.66 -19.69 20.04
CA ILE A 57 -38.18 -20.31 21.28
C ILE A 57 -39.30 -20.47 22.30
N GLU A 58 -40.18 -19.47 22.42
CA GLU A 58 -41.34 -19.49 23.33
C GLU A 58 -42.39 -20.53 22.95
N GLU A 59 -42.55 -20.79 21.64
CA GLU A 59 -43.50 -21.75 21.05
C GLU A 59 -42.97 -23.20 21.08
N TYR A 60 -41.71 -23.43 21.47
CA TYR A 60 -41.15 -24.78 21.52
C TYR A 60 -41.85 -25.65 22.59
N PRO A 61 -42.24 -26.90 22.27
CA PRO A 61 -42.88 -27.79 23.23
C PRO A 61 -42.00 -27.99 24.49
N GLY A 62 -42.55 -27.70 25.66
CA GLY A 62 -41.80 -27.76 26.92
C GLY A 62 -40.94 -26.53 27.22
N ALA A 63 -41.01 -25.45 26.42
CA ALA A 63 -40.21 -24.24 26.63
C ALA A 63 -40.38 -23.62 28.03
N LYS A 64 -41.59 -23.69 28.61
CA LYS A 64 -41.88 -23.23 29.98
C LYS A 64 -41.18 -24.06 31.06
N GLU A 65 -41.00 -25.35 30.83
CA GLU A 65 -40.35 -26.29 31.77
C GLU A 65 -38.83 -26.30 31.60
N ALA A 66 -38.35 -25.98 30.39
CA ALA A 66 -36.94 -25.86 30.03
C ALA A 66 -36.40 -24.41 30.10
N GLN A 67 -37.12 -23.49 30.77
CA GLN A 67 -36.63 -22.12 30.99
C GLN A 67 -35.26 -22.15 31.69
N GLY A 68 -34.27 -21.49 31.08
CA GLY A 68 -32.87 -21.51 31.53
C GLY A 68 -31.99 -22.62 30.92
N GLN A 69 -32.56 -23.57 30.16
CA GLN A 69 -31.80 -24.58 29.40
C GLN A 69 -31.55 -24.17 27.94
N PHE A 70 -32.25 -23.14 27.45
CA PHE A 70 -31.99 -22.54 26.14
C PHE A 70 -30.75 -21.63 26.22
N ALA A 71 -29.57 -22.18 25.93
CA ALA A 71 -28.31 -21.46 25.97
C ALA A 71 -28.27 -20.18 25.09
N LEU A 72 -29.19 -20.05 24.13
CA LEU A 72 -29.21 -18.98 23.12
C LEU A 72 -30.50 -18.15 23.11
N GLN A 73 -31.30 -18.16 24.19
CA GLN A 73 -32.65 -17.54 24.19
C GLN A 73 -32.68 -16.09 23.69
N ASP A 74 -31.70 -15.27 24.06
CA ASP A 74 -31.61 -13.87 23.62
C ASP A 74 -30.77 -13.65 22.35
N ASN A 75 -30.02 -14.66 21.91
CA ASN A 75 -28.99 -14.56 20.86
C ASN A 75 -29.20 -15.53 19.69
N LEU A 76 -30.33 -16.25 19.60
CA LEU A 76 -30.53 -17.30 18.60
C LEU A 76 -30.41 -16.78 17.16
N LEU A 77 -30.97 -15.61 16.86
CA LEU A 77 -30.82 -14.98 15.54
C LEU A 77 -29.34 -14.72 15.24
N VAL A 78 -28.62 -14.12 16.18
CA VAL A 78 -27.20 -13.74 16.02
C VAL A 78 -26.32 -14.98 15.81
N MET A 79 -26.51 -16.02 16.64
CA MET A 79 -25.77 -17.28 16.52
C MET A 79 -26.10 -18.03 15.23
N THR A 80 -27.38 -18.08 14.84
CA THR A 80 -27.81 -18.72 13.58
C THR A 80 -27.18 -18.01 12.39
N VAL A 81 -27.22 -16.67 12.36
CA VAL A 81 -26.59 -15.89 11.29
C VAL A 81 -25.08 -16.09 11.29
N ALA A 82 -24.40 -16.03 12.44
CA ALA A 82 -22.96 -16.24 12.52
C ALA A 82 -22.53 -17.62 12.00
N LEU A 83 -23.22 -18.70 12.42
CA LEU A 83 -22.94 -20.05 11.92
C LEU A 83 -23.19 -20.19 10.42
N ALA A 84 -24.27 -19.58 9.91
CA ALA A 84 -24.56 -19.62 8.48
C ALA A 84 -23.51 -18.87 7.65
N LEU A 85 -23.02 -17.72 8.14
CA LEU A 85 -21.98 -16.91 7.48
C LEU A 85 -20.60 -17.57 7.46
N LEU A 86 -20.32 -18.55 8.34
CA LEU A 86 -19.12 -19.38 8.21
C LEU A 86 -19.14 -20.31 6.99
N LYS A 87 -20.29 -20.45 6.32
CA LYS A 87 -20.45 -21.28 5.13
C LYS A 87 -20.71 -20.46 3.88
N ASP A 88 -21.74 -19.62 3.88
CA ASP A 88 -22.14 -18.87 2.69
C ASP A 88 -22.95 -17.62 3.06
N ILE A 89 -22.47 -16.45 2.63
CA ILE A 89 -23.17 -15.18 2.76
C ILE A 89 -24.32 -15.00 1.77
N GLY A 90 -24.27 -15.63 0.59
CA GLY A 90 -25.20 -15.37 -0.50
C GLY A 90 -26.68 -15.50 -0.12
N PRO A 91 -27.11 -16.60 0.52
CA PRO A 91 -28.50 -16.75 0.94
C PRO A 91 -28.95 -15.76 2.03
N LEU A 92 -28.01 -15.19 2.78
CA LEU A 92 -28.29 -14.26 3.88
C LEU A 92 -28.21 -12.80 3.46
N ALA A 93 -27.42 -12.49 2.43
CA ALA A 93 -27.14 -11.13 1.97
C ALA A 93 -28.40 -10.25 1.85
N PRO A 94 -29.53 -10.70 1.28
CA PRO A 94 -30.74 -9.86 1.17
C PRO A 94 -31.36 -9.48 2.52
N TYR A 95 -31.13 -10.27 3.57
CA TYR A 95 -31.80 -10.15 4.87
C TYR A 95 -30.95 -9.44 5.92
N ILE A 96 -29.63 -9.35 5.73
CA ILE A 96 -28.70 -8.77 6.71
C ILE A 96 -28.36 -7.29 6.43
N ILE A 97 -29.07 -6.68 5.48
CA ILE A 97 -28.97 -5.25 5.13
C ILE A 97 -29.87 -4.42 6.08
N ASN A 98 -29.61 -3.11 6.21
CA ASN A 98 -30.45 -2.15 6.95
C ASN A 98 -30.70 -2.47 8.43
N ASP A 99 -29.68 -2.97 9.16
CA ASP A 99 -29.74 -3.26 10.60
C ASP A 99 -30.80 -4.29 11.04
N ASN A 100 -31.40 -5.04 10.10
CA ASN A 100 -32.32 -6.15 10.37
C ASN A 100 -31.69 -7.23 11.26
N VAL A 101 -30.36 -7.34 11.24
CA VAL A 101 -29.56 -8.21 12.09
C VAL A 101 -28.45 -7.38 12.76
N PRO A 102 -28.19 -7.54 14.07
CA PRO A 102 -27.14 -6.78 14.76
C PRO A 102 -25.74 -7.28 14.36
N LEU A 103 -25.22 -6.74 13.24
CA LEU A 103 -23.97 -7.20 12.62
C LEU A 103 -22.74 -7.08 13.53
N GLY A 104 -22.72 -6.13 14.48
CA GLY A 104 -21.64 -6.03 15.46
C GLY A 104 -21.54 -7.28 16.36
N SER A 105 -22.68 -7.79 16.82
CA SER A 105 -22.75 -9.02 17.62
C SER A 105 -22.44 -10.26 16.77
N VAL A 106 -22.89 -10.26 15.51
CA VAL A 106 -22.58 -11.35 14.55
C VAL A 106 -21.07 -11.40 14.28
N SER A 107 -20.45 -10.25 14.01
CA SER A 107 -19.00 -10.13 13.77
C SER A 107 -18.20 -10.67 14.96
N SER A 108 -18.61 -10.35 16.20
CA SER A 108 -17.99 -10.91 17.40
C SER A 108 -18.11 -12.43 17.49
N LEU A 109 -19.24 -13.03 17.06
CA LEU A 109 -19.39 -14.49 17.07
C LEU A 109 -18.63 -15.15 15.92
N ILE A 110 -18.63 -14.57 14.71
CA ILE A 110 -17.82 -15.07 13.58
C ILE A 110 -16.36 -15.10 13.98
N LYS A 111 -15.90 -14.02 14.65
CA LYS A 111 -14.58 -13.93 15.26
C LYS A 111 -14.31 -15.18 16.10
N ASP A 112 -15.10 -15.43 17.13
CA ASP A 112 -14.87 -16.56 18.06
C ASP A 112 -14.99 -17.95 17.40
N LEU A 113 -15.94 -18.12 16.48
CA LEU A 113 -16.25 -19.41 15.85
C LEU A 113 -15.31 -19.76 14.68
N SER A 114 -14.69 -18.75 14.04
CA SER A 114 -13.76 -18.96 12.92
C SER A 114 -12.37 -19.40 13.36
N ALA A 115 -12.06 -19.40 14.67
CA ALA A 115 -10.77 -19.79 15.21
C ALA A 115 -10.34 -21.20 14.73
N GLY A 116 -9.42 -21.26 13.77
CA GLY A 116 -8.91 -22.50 13.18
C GLY A 116 -9.79 -23.13 12.07
N LEU A 117 -10.84 -22.44 11.63
CA LEU A 117 -11.50 -22.70 10.36
C LEU A 117 -10.78 -21.92 9.27
N GLU A 118 -10.75 -22.46 8.06
CA GLU A 118 -10.26 -21.73 6.89
C GLU A 118 -11.48 -21.20 6.15
N LEU A 119 -11.85 -19.95 6.44
CA LEU A 119 -12.92 -19.27 5.73
C LEU A 119 -12.35 -18.62 4.47
N ASP A 120 -12.92 -18.97 3.31
CA ASP A 120 -12.58 -18.31 2.04
C ASP A 120 -13.35 -17.00 1.89
N ILE A 121 -12.82 -15.93 2.49
CA ILE A 121 -13.44 -14.59 2.48
C ILE A 121 -13.52 -14.03 1.05
N VAL A 122 -12.62 -14.42 0.15
CA VAL A 122 -12.64 -13.96 -1.25
C VAL A 122 -13.85 -14.55 -1.98
N ASP A 123 -14.12 -15.83 -1.78
CA ASP A 123 -15.32 -16.47 -2.32
C ASP A 123 -16.62 -16.03 -1.62
N GLN A 124 -16.56 -15.58 -0.36
CA GLN A 124 -17.71 -14.90 0.26
C GLN A 124 -17.98 -13.54 -0.41
N LEU A 125 -16.93 -12.80 -0.81
CA LEU A 125 -17.08 -11.47 -1.40
C LEU A 125 -17.85 -11.51 -2.73
N THR A 126 -17.60 -12.51 -3.58
CA THR A 126 -18.31 -12.69 -4.87
C THR A 126 -19.81 -12.93 -4.70
N ARG A 127 -20.22 -13.40 -3.51
CA ARG A 127 -21.61 -13.75 -3.18
C ARG A 127 -22.28 -12.72 -2.27
N LYS A 128 -21.64 -11.58 -1.96
CA LYS A 128 -22.18 -10.59 -1.03
C LYS A 128 -23.48 -9.90 -1.50
N GLY A 129 -23.84 -10.03 -2.78
CA GLY A 129 -25.01 -9.34 -3.36
C GLY A 129 -24.93 -7.81 -3.18
N ASP A 130 -26.03 -7.22 -2.72
CA ASP A 130 -26.17 -5.78 -2.50
C ASP A 130 -25.51 -5.27 -1.21
N LEU A 131 -24.91 -6.17 -0.40
CA LEU A 131 -24.21 -5.77 0.82
C LEU A 131 -23.00 -4.90 0.46
N SER A 132 -22.90 -3.68 1.02
CA SER A 132 -21.73 -2.82 0.76
C SER A 132 -20.42 -3.46 1.23
N LEU A 133 -19.32 -3.13 0.57
CA LEU A 133 -17.97 -3.58 0.93
C LEU A 133 -17.61 -3.24 2.38
N GLN A 134 -18.04 -2.06 2.86
CA GLN A 134 -17.83 -1.65 4.24
C GLN A 134 -18.53 -2.59 5.23
N MET A 135 -19.81 -2.91 4.98
CA MET A 135 -20.56 -3.83 5.82
C MET A 135 -20.00 -5.25 5.73
N PHE A 136 -19.61 -5.70 4.54
CA PHE A 136 -18.95 -6.99 4.34
C PHE A 136 -17.67 -7.11 5.19
N CYS A 137 -16.79 -6.10 5.10
CA CYS A 137 -15.55 -6.05 5.88
C CYS A 137 -15.81 -6.03 7.38
N MET A 138 -16.83 -5.29 7.84
CA MET A 138 -17.25 -5.25 9.24
C MET A 138 -17.75 -6.61 9.73
N THR A 139 -18.59 -7.29 8.95
CA THR A 139 -19.14 -8.61 9.28
C THR A 139 -18.02 -9.64 9.49
N TYR A 140 -17.01 -9.66 8.62
CA TYR A 140 -15.87 -10.58 8.74
C TYR A 140 -14.69 -10.01 9.55
N SER A 141 -14.82 -8.82 10.14
CA SER A 141 -13.76 -8.16 10.92
C SER A 141 -12.43 -8.04 10.17
N VAL A 142 -12.47 -7.81 8.85
CA VAL A 142 -11.28 -7.65 8.00
C VAL A 142 -11.12 -6.22 7.52
N LYS A 143 -9.87 -5.79 7.32
CA LYS A 143 -9.58 -4.49 6.68
C LYS A 143 -9.76 -4.61 5.17
N ALA A 144 -10.42 -3.62 4.55
CA ALA A 144 -10.58 -3.56 3.10
C ALA A 144 -9.24 -3.64 2.35
N GLU A 145 -8.19 -3.01 2.87
CA GLU A 145 -6.83 -3.08 2.29
C GLU A 145 -6.27 -4.51 2.28
N ASN A 146 -6.46 -5.27 3.37
CA ASN A 146 -6.00 -6.66 3.45
C ASN A 146 -6.80 -7.55 2.50
N LEU A 147 -8.11 -7.34 2.41
CA LEU A 147 -8.97 -8.06 1.47
C LEU A 147 -8.58 -7.76 0.01
N ALA A 148 -8.27 -6.50 -0.31
CA ALA A 148 -7.77 -6.09 -1.61
C ALA A 148 -6.44 -6.78 -1.97
N ILE A 149 -5.53 -6.96 -1.00
CA ILE A 149 -4.30 -7.71 -1.25
C ILE A 149 -4.60 -9.20 -1.44
N LYS A 150 -5.44 -9.78 -0.58
CA LYS A 150 -5.77 -11.21 -0.64
C LYS A 150 -6.39 -11.60 -1.99
N LEU A 151 -7.33 -10.82 -2.51
CA LEU A 151 -7.92 -11.08 -3.83
C LEU A 151 -6.88 -10.99 -4.98
N VAL A 152 -5.82 -10.17 -4.84
CA VAL A 152 -4.74 -10.08 -5.83
C VAL A 152 -3.82 -11.29 -5.74
N LEU A 153 -3.48 -11.73 -4.52
CA LEU A 153 -2.66 -12.93 -4.31
C LEU A 153 -3.37 -14.21 -4.77
N ASP A 154 -4.68 -14.29 -4.57
CA ASP A 154 -5.51 -15.41 -5.04
C ASP A 154 -5.82 -15.31 -6.55
N ASP A 155 -5.42 -14.21 -7.20
CA ASP A 155 -5.63 -13.91 -8.62
C ASP A 155 -7.09 -14.13 -9.06
N ASN A 156 -8.04 -13.70 -8.23
CA ASN A 156 -9.47 -13.92 -8.45
C ASN A 156 -10.12 -12.71 -9.17
N PRO A 157 -10.40 -12.80 -10.49
CA PRO A 157 -10.92 -11.68 -11.26
C PRO A 157 -12.34 -11.26 -10.86
N GLN A 158 -13.19 -12.21 -10.46
CA GLN A 158 -14.59 -11.94 -10.09
C GLN A 158 -14.64 -11.15 -8.78
N ALA A 159 -13.88 -11.57 -7.77
CA ALA A 159 -13.77 -10.84 -6.51
C ALA A 159 -13.13 -9.47 -6.71
N TYR A 160 -12.11 -9.37 -7.58
CA TYR A 160 -11.48 -8.12 -7.94
C TYR A 160 -12.46 -7.13 -8.59
N GLU A 161 -13.31 -7.60 -9.52
CA GLU A 161 -14.34 -6.79 -10.17
C GLU A 161 -15.33 -6.23 -9.15
N VAL A 162 -15.89 -7.10 -8.31
CA VAL A 162 -16.83 -6.74 -7.24
C VAL A 162 -16.21 -5.71 -6.28
N PHE A 163 -14.96 -5.91 -5.86
CA PHE A 163 -14.27 -4.97 -4.97
C PHE A 163 -14.01 -3.62 -5.66
N LYS A 164 -13.54 -3.65 -6.91
CA LYS A 164 -13.13 -2.46 -7.66
C LYS A 164 -14.28 -1.48 -7.88
N LEU A 165 -15.52 -1.98 -8.03
CA LEU A 165 -16.71 -1.13 -8.20
C LEU A 165 -16.94 -0.18 -7.02
N GLU A 166 -16.57 -0.59 -5.81
CA GLU A 166 -16.79 0.19 -4.59
C GLU A 166 -15.51 0.91 -4.10
N ASN A 167 -14.34 0.30 -4.28
CA ASN A 167 -13.07 0.88 -3.83
C ASN A 167 -11.91 0.59 -4.82
N PRO A 168 -11.85 1.30 -5.95
CA PRO A 168 -10.84 1.06 -6.98
C PRO A 168 -9.42 1.38 -6.52
N GLN A 169 -9.25 2.38 -5.65
CA GLN A 169 -7.93 2.82 -5.18
C GLN A 169 -7.22 1.73 -4.37
N ALA A 170 -7.94 1.02 -3.49
CA ALA A 170 -7.36 -0.08 -2.73
C ALA A 170 -6.93 -1.25 -3.63
N CYS A 171 -7.65 -1.54 -4.71
CA CYS A 171 -7.23 -2.53 -5.70
C CYS A 171 -5.91 -2.16 -6.38
N TYR A 172 -5.74 -0.91 -6.84
CA TYR A 172 -4.48 -0.49 -7.46
C TYR A 172 -3.31 -0.49 -6.47
N LYS A 173 -3.56 -0.10 -5.22
CA LYS A 173 -2.55 -0.23 -4.15
C LYS A 173 -2.17 -1.69 -3.89
N ALA A 174 -3.14 -2.60 -3.85
CA ALA A 174 -2.90 -4.02 -3.68
C ALA A 174 -2.09 -4.62 -4.82
N MET A 175 -2.45 -4.31 -6.08
CA MET A 175 -1.68 -4.73 -7.26
C MET A 175 -0.23 -4.24 -7.17
N ALA A 176 -0.01 -2.98 -6.75
CA ALA A 176 1.31 -2.40 -6.58
C ALA A 176 2.16 -3.05 -5.47
N ARG A 177 1.53 -3.66 -4.46
CA ARG A 177 2.19 -4.40 -3.36
C ARG A 177 2.73 -5.77 -3.78
N VAL A 178 2.34 -6.29 -4.95
CA VAL A 178 2.72 -7.61 -5.45
C VAL A 178 3.58 -7.45 -6.71
N PRO A 179 4.59 -8.32 -6.95
CA PRO A 179 5.34 -8.33 -8.20
C PRO A 179 4.41 -8.37 -9.42
N TYR A 180 4.75 -7.60 -10.44
CA TYR A 180 3.96 -7.57 -11.66
C TYR A 180 3.99 -8.92 -12.37
N ASN A 181 2.82 -9.52 -12.58
CA ASN A 181 2.64 -10.72 -13.38
C ASN A 181 1.69 -10.42 -14.55
N PRO A 182 2.19 -10.37 -15.82
CA PRO A 182 1.33 -10.14 -16.97
C PRO A 182 0.39 -11.31 -17.29
N LEU A 183 0.65 -12.51 -16.74
CA LEU A 183 -0.14 -13.72 -16.97
C LEU A 183 -1.25 -13.93 -15.92
N SER A 184 -1.42 -12.99 -15.00
CA SER A 184 -2.47 -13.09 -13.97
C SER A 184 -3.86 -13.01 -14.61
N ALA A 185 -4.81 -13.79 -14.10
CA ALA A 185 -6.21 -13.79 -14.52
C ALA A 185 -6.84 -12.40 -14.34
N ILE A 186 -6.50 -11.70 -13.25
CA ILE A 186 -6.92 -10.31 -13.04
C ILE A 186 -6.47 -9.41 -14.20
N ARG A 187 -5.24 -9.58 -14.73
CA ARG A 187 -4.77 -8.80 -15.89
C ARG A 187 -5.55 -9.08 -17.15
N GLY A 188 -5.82 -10.34 -17.43
CA GLY A 188 -6.68 -10.74 -18.54
C GLY A 188 -8.08 -10.14 -18.44
N HIS A 189 -8.59 -9.96 -17.21
CA HIS A 189 -9.92 -9.42 -16.96
C HIS A 189 -10.00 -7.88 -16.98
N ILE A 190 -8.97 -7.16 -16.51
CA ILE A 190 -8.95 -5.68 -16.51
C ILE A 190 -9.11 -5.09 -17.92
N GLY A 191 -8.87 -5.88 -18.98
CA GLY A 191 -9.17 -5.50 -20.36
C GLY A 191 -8.24 -4.43 -20.93
N LEU A 192 -7.12 -4.16 -20.26
CA LEU A 192 -6.06 -3.31 -20.80
C LEU A 192 -5.30 -4.06 -21.90
N PRO A 193 -4.82 -3.36 -22.94
CA PRO A 193 -3.94 -3.96 -23.93
C PRO A 193 -2.74 -4.66 -23.29
N VAL A 194 -2.25 -5.71 -23.93
CA VAL A 194 -1.05 -6.42 -23.50
C VAL A 194 0.11 -5.42 -23.45
N GLY A 195 0.76 -5.31 -22.29
CA GLY A 195 1.82 -4.32 -22.08
C GLY A 195 1.30 -2.93 -21.73
N GLU A 196 0.10 -2.81 -21.16
CA GLU A 196 -0.36 -1.59 -20.49
C GLU A 196 -0.64 -1.83 -19.00
N MET A 197 -0.42 -0.79 -18.20
CA MET A 197 -0.71 -0.77 -16.76
C MET A 197 -1.53 0.48 -16.46
N ALA A 198 -2.51 0.35 -15.56
CA ALA A 198 -3.28 1.49 -15.08
C ALA A 198 -2.35 2.52 -14.43
N PHE A 199 -2.57 3.81 -14.72
CA PHE A 199 -1.75 4.90 -14.17
C PHE A 199 -1.70 4.87 -12.65
N ASP A 200 -2.84 4.70 -11.97
CA ASP A 200 -2.92 4.67 -10.50
C ASP A 200 -2.07 3.56 -9.87
N GLU A 201 -1.98 2.40 -10.53
CA GLU A 201 -1.10 1.32 -10.10
C GLU A 201 0.37 1.71 -10.30
N MET A 202 0.72 2.21 -11.49
CA MET A 202 2.09 2.62 -11.81
C MET A 202 2.56 3.74 -10.86
N GLU A 203 1.75 4.79 -10.65
CA GLU A 203 2.03 5.87 -9.70
C GLU A 203 2.26 5.31 -8.30
N THR A 204 1.42 4.36 -7.87
CA THR A 204 1.59 3.73 -6.55
C THR A 204 2.90 2.95 -6.45
N ARG A 205 3.27 2.18 -7.48
CA ARG A 205 4.55 1.45 -7.52
C ARG A 205 5.75 2.41 -7.47
N ILE A 206 5.71 3.50 -8.23
CA ILE A 206 6.74 4.55 -8.23
C ILE A 206 6.85 5.17 -6.82
N ARG A 207 5.72 5.49 -6.19
CA ARG A 207 5.70 6.05 -4.85
C ARG A 207 6.27 5.10 -3.80
N MET A 208 5.93 3.81 -3.86
CA MET A 208 6.50 2.80 -2.95
C MET A 208 8.03 2.78 -3.04
N GLN A 209 8.56 2.94 -4.25
CA GLN A 209 9.99 3.03 -4.52
C GLN A 209 10.62 4.29 -3.90
N PHE A 210 9.94 5.44 -3.96
CA PHE A 210 10.39 6.67 -3.31
C PHE A 210 10.29 6.59 -1.78
N THR A 211 9.30 5.88 -1.24
CA THR A 211 9.19 5.73 0.22
C THR A 211 10.18 4.74 0.81
N ALA A 212 10.79 3.88 -0.01
CA ALA A 212 11.79 2.90 0.42
C ALA A 212 13.03 3.53 1.10
N PHE A 213 13.24 4.83 0.92
CA PHE A 213 14.31 5.59 1.56
C PHE A 213 14.12 5.77 3.08
N TYR A 214 12.88 5.87 3.58
CA TYR A 214 12.62 6.12 5.01
C TYR A 214 11.63 5.13 5.66
N GLN A 215 10.70 4.57 4.88
CA GLN A 215 9.71 3.60 5.35
C GLN A 215 9.54 2.52 4.28
N HIS A 216 10.50 1.59 4.23
CA HIS A 216 10.44 0.49 3.27
C HIS A 216 9.23 -0.41 3.54
N GLN A 217 8.38 -0.50 2.52
CA GLN A 217 7.32 -1.49 2.45
C GLN A 217 7.72 -2.53 1.40
N PRO A 218 8.21 -3.71 1.80
CA PRO A 218 8.60 -4.74 0.85
C PRO A 218 7.39 -5.24 0.06
N MET A 219 7.67 -5.76 -1.14
CA MET A 219 6.64 -6.45 -1.93
C MET A 219 6.20 -7.73 -1.22
N ILE A 220 4.96 -8.12 -1.44
CA ILE A 220 4.37 -9.36 -0.92
C ILE A 220 4.67 -10.48 -1.92
N ASN A 221 5.09 -11.64 -1.41
CA ASN A 221 5.47 -12.78 -2.23
C ASN A 221 4.23 -13.58 -2.67
N PRO A 222 3.85 -13.57 -3.97
CA PRO A 222 2.67 -14.28 -4.45
C PRO A 222 2.88 -15.79 -4.54
N ASN A 223 4.13 -16.27 -4.46
CA ASN A 223 4.44 -17.70 -4.51
C ASN A 223 4.34 -18.38 -3.15
N LYS A 224 3.87 -17.65 -2.13
CA LYS A 224 3.78 -18.13 -0.75
C LYS A 224 2.32 -18.10 -0.29
N PRO A 225 1.89 -19.06 0.53
CA PRO A 225 0.55 -19.04 1.09
C PRO A 225 0.27 -17.73 1.81
N SER A 226 -0.94 -17.21 1.63
CA SER A 226 -1.44 -16.06 2.38
C SER A 226 -2.77 -16.41 3.03
N VAL A 227 -2.94 -15.98 4.27
CA VAL A 227 -4.11 -16.33 5.08
C VAL A 227 -4.74 -15.04 5.60
N LEU A 228 -6.01 -14.84 5.25
CA LEU A 228 -6.84 -13.76 5.79
C LEU A 228 -8.00 -14.42 6.53
N GLN A 229 -7.94 -14.44 7.85
CA GLN A 229 -9.04 -14.90 8.70
C GLN A 229 -9.68 -13.73 9.44
N PRO A 230 -10.97 -13.84 9.84
CA PRO A 230 -11.52 -12.98 10.87
C PRO A 230 -10.65 -13.11 12.13
N ILE A 231 -10.40 -12.03 12.88
CA ILE A 231 -9.45 -11.92 14.02
C ILE A 231 -8.01 -11.61 13.64
N ASP A 232 -7.43 -12.42 12.76
CA ASP A 232 -5.98 -12.48 12.64
C ASP A 232 -5.45 -11.37 11.73
N ASN A 233 -4.20 -11.00 11.96
CA ASN A 233 -3.51 -10.16 11.00
C ASN A 233 -3.43 -10.92 9.68
N PHE A 234 -3.44 -10.17 8.59
CA PHE A 234 -3.24 -10.78 7.29
C PHE A 234 -1.82 -11.37 7.24
N GLU A 235 -1.74 -12.70 7.15
CA GLU A 235 -0.48 -13.44 7.15
C GLU A 235 0.00 -13.61 5.71
N TYR A 236 1.21 -13.17 5.43
CA TYR A 236 1.88 -13.29 4.14
C TYR A 236 3.39 -13.21 4.32
N GLU A 237 4.13 -13.77 3.36
CA GLU A 237 5.58 -13.56 3.25
C GLU A 237 5.90 -12.38 2.34
N THR A 238 7.02 -11.71 2.61
CA THR A 238 7.52 -10.59 1.81
C THR A 238 8.74 -10.98 0.98
N ILE A 239 9.02 -10.20 -0.05
CA ILE A 239 10.26 -10.26 -0.81
C ILE A 239 11.15 -9.13 -0.28
N ASP A 240 12.25 -9.49 0.38
CA ASP A 240 13.19 -8.52 0.97
C ASP A 240 14.08 -7.91 -0.12
N THR A 241 13.49 -7.03 -0.94
CA THR A 241 14.18 -6.23 -1.95
C THR A 241 13.73 -4.78 -1.87
N LEU A 242 14.70 -3.87 -1.79
CA LEU A 242 14.44 -2.44 -1.91
C LEU A 242 14.01 -2.06 -3.32
N ASP A 243 14.54 -2.72 -4.36
CA ASP A 243 14.21 -2.45 -5.77
C ASP A 243 13.02 -3.33 -6.21
N HIS A 244 11.91 -2.69 -6.57
CA HIS A 244 10.69 -3.38 -7.03
C HIS A 244 10.71 -3.67 -8.54
N GLN A 245 11.87 -3.51 -9.21
CA GLN A 245 12.07 -3.81 -10.63
C GLN A 245 11.07 -3.04 -11.52
N LEU A 246 11.02 -1.71 -11.37
CA LEU A 246 10.08 -0.87 -12.14
C LEU A 246 10.47 -0.73 -13.62
N ARG A 247 11.77 -0.76 -13.94
CA ARG A 247 12.32 -0.62 -15.30
C ARG A 247 11.67 -1.52 -16.36
N PRO A 248 11.47 -2.84 -16.12
CA PRO A 248 10.81 -3.71 -17.08
C PRO A 248 9.29 -3.49 -17.20
N LEU A 249 8.68 -2.68 -16.33
CA LEU A 249 7.23 -2.51 -16.32
C LEU A 249 6.74 -1.68 -17.51
N PRO A 250 5.64 -2.11 -18.15
CA PRO A 250 5.07 -1.39 -19.28
C PRO A 250 4.65 0.03 -18.90
N GLY A 251 5.13 1.01 -19.67
CA GLY A 251 4.76 2.41 -19.51
C GLY A 251 5.45 3.16 -18.37
N TYR A 252 6.36 2.53 -17.61
CA TYR A 252 7.05 3.18 -16.47
C TYR A 252 7.78 4.47 -16.87
N LEU A 253 8.68 4.41 -17.85
CA LEU A 253 9.43 5.60 -18.32
C LEU A 253 8.49 6.67 -18.91
N ARG A 254 7.45 6.26 -19.64
CA ARG A 254 6.44 7.18 -20.17
C ARG A 254 5.74 7.92 -19.03
N THR A 255 5.31 7.20 -17.99
CA THR A 255 4.67 7.79 -16.81
C THR A 255 5.62 8.77 -16.09
N LEU A 256 6.89 8.41 -15.92
CA LEU A 256 7.88 9.34 -15.36
C LEU A 256 7.95 10.65 -16.16
N GLY A 257 8.05 10.57 -17.49
CA GLY A 257 8.14 11.75 -18.36
C GLY A 257 6.85 12.58 -18.39
N THR A 258 5.69 11.93 -18.51
CA THR A 258 4.38 12.61 -18.59
C THR A 258 4.04 13.35 -17.29
N TYR A 259 4.35 12.77 -16.13
CA TYR A 259 4.01 13.32 -14.81
C TYR A 259 5.23 13.85 -14.04
N GLN A 260 6.27 14.25 -14.77
CA GLN A 260 7.57 14.63 -14.22
C GLN A 260 7.50 15.65 -13.08
N ASP A 261 6.67 16.69 -13.20
CA ASP A 261 6.64 17.79 -12.22
C ASP A 261 6.19 17.30 -10.84
N GLU A 262 5.17 16.46 -10.80
CA GLU A 262 4.65 15.90 -9.55
C GLU A 262 5.60 14.84 -8.98
N LEU A 263 6.10 13.94 -9.84
CA LEU A 263 6.94 12.83 -9.41
C LEU A 263 8.31 13.29 -8.92
N LEU A 264 8.90 14.33 -9.53
CA LEU A 264 10.15 14.94 -9.07
C LEU A 264 9.99 15.59 -7.69
N LEU A 265 8.89 16.32 -7.46
CA LEU A 265 8.62 16.93 -6.16
C LEU A 265 8.47 15.87 -5.06
N ARG A 266 7.74 14.79 -5.35
CA ARG A 266 7.58 13.67 -4.40
C ARG A 266 8.90 12.95 -4.13
N PHE A 267 9.68 12.68 -5.18
CA PHE A 267 11.02 12.10 -5.06
C PHE A 267 11.93 12.96 -4.16
N GLY A 268 11.94 14.28 -4.40
CA GLY A 268 12.70 15.24 -3.58
C GLY A 268 12.24 15.30 -2.14
N GLY A 269 10.93 15.26 -1.90
CA GLY A 269 10.35 15.22 -0.56
C GLY A 269 10.79 13.99 0.23
N HIS A 270 10.79 12.81 -0.38
CA HIS A 270 11.11 11.55 0.31
C HIS A 270 12.60 11.31 0.49
N THR A 271 13.42 11.62 -0.51
CA THR A 271 14.89 11.43 -0.43
C THR A 271 15.56 12.33 0.62
N ARG A 272 14.97 13.47 0.95
CA ARG A 272 15.49 14.40 1.98
C ARG A 272 15.08 14.06 3.41
N GLN A 273 14.19 13.09 3.61
CA GLN A 273 13.80 12.64 4.96
C GLN A 273 14.80 11.65 5.57
N VAL A 274 15.83 11.26 4.81
CA VAL A 274 16.78 10.24 5.23
C VAL A 274 18.02 10.87 5.84
N MET A 275 18.27 10.54 7.11
CA MET A 275 19.46 10.98 7.83
C MET A 275 20.71 10.20 7.43
N SER A 276 20.56 8.95 6.99
CA SER A 276 21.66 8.07 6.55
C SER A 276 21.19 7.12 5.46
N ILE A 277 21.90 7.07 4.33
CA ILE A 277 21.59 6.21 3.18
C ILE A 277 22.53 5.01 3.19
N ASP A 278 21.99 3.79 3.21
CA ASP A 278 22.79 2.56 3.08
C ASP A 278 23.20 2.26 1.62
N GLY A 279 24.05 1.26 1.42
CA GLY A 279 24.54 0.90 0.08
C GLY A 279 23.47 0.46 -0.91
N ASN A 280 22.36 -0.14 -0.46
CA ASN A 280 21.26 -0.57 -1.33
C ASN A 280 20.35 0.62 -1.68
N GLN A 281 20.08 1.48 -0.71
CA GLN A 281 19.35 2.74 -0.93
C GLN A 281 20.13 3.66 -1.88
N LEU A 282 21.47 3.70 -1.78
CA LEU A 282 22.32 4.46 -2.71
C LEU A 282 22.21 3.94 -4.14
N LYS A 283 22.22 2.61 -4.33
CA LYS A 283 22.00 1.98 -5.64
C LYS A 283 20.61 2.31 -6.18
N LEU A 284 19.59 2.25 -5.34
CA LEU A 284 18.22 2.59 -5.72
C LEU A 284 18.11 4.06 -6.15
N LEU A 285 18.71 4.98 -5.39
CA LEU A 285 18.74 6.41 -5.70
C LEU A 285 19.36 6.67 -7.07
N ALA A 286 20.55 6.10 -7.32
CA ALA A 286 21.21 6.22 -8.61
C ALA A 286 20.35 5.66 -9.75
N ASN A 287 19.73 4.49 -9.54
CA ASN A 287 18.85 3.88 -10.54
C ASN A 287 17.65 4.77 -10.88
N LEU A 288 17.02 5.39 -9.87
CA LEU A 288 15.87 6.27 -10.07
C LEU A 288 16.23 7.56 -10.79
N LEU A 289 17.39 8.17 -10.49
CA LEU A 289 17.88 9.34 -11.22
C LEU A 289 18.14 9.00 -12.70
N GLU A 290 18.77 7.85 -12.96
CA GLU A 290 18.97 7.37 -14.32
C GLU A 290 17.66 7.09 -15.06
N ASP A 291 16.65 6.56 -14.37
CA ASP A 291 15.34 6.28 -14.96
C ASP A 291 14.60 7.57 -15.34
N MET A 292 14.73 8.63 -14.53
CA MET A 292 14.22 9.96 -14.86
C MET A 292 14.91 10.55 -16.10
N GLU A 293 16.23 10.45 -16.21
CA GLU A 293 16.96 10.88 -17.40
C GLU A 293 16.52 10.08 -18.64
N ARG A 294 16.37 8.76 -18.52
CA ARG A 294 15.91 7.87 -19.60
C ARG A 294 14.48 8.15 -20.02
N ALA A 295 13.65 8.66 -19.12
CA ALA A 295 12.29 9.12 -19.41
C ALA A 295 12.26 10.43 -20.21
N GLY A 296 13.41 11.07 -20.47
CA GLY A 296 13.52 12.33 -21.19
C GLY A 296 13.40 13.57 -20.32
N ILE A 297 13.44 13.41 -18.99
CA ILE A 297 13.44 14.53 -18.05
C ILE A 297 14.82 15.20 -18.09
N SER A 298 14.85 16.52 -18.25
CA SER A 298 16.11 17.26 -18.30
C SER A 298 16.85 17.17 -16.95
N ARG A 299 18.19 17.02 -16.98
CA ARG A 299 19.00 16.95 -15.76
C ARG A 299 18.83 18.19 -14.88
N ILE A 300 18.65 19.37 -15.49
CA ILE A 300 18.34 20.60 -14.77
C ILE A 300 16.99 20.53 -14.06
N ASP A 301 15.95 19.94 -14.65
CA ASP A 301 14.68 19.75 -13.96
C ASP A 301 14.78 18.74 -12.82
N ILE A 302 15.54 17.65 -13.00
CA ILE A 302 15.80 16.69 -11.91
C ILE A 302 16.51 17.39 -10.75
N LEU A 303 17.55 18.17 -11.05
CA LEU A 303 18.30 18.95 -10.07
C LEU A 303 17.41 20.00 -9.39
N MET A 304 16.72 20.85 -10.16
CA MET A 304 15.92 21.97 -9.67
C MET A 304 14.69 21.52 -8.88
N LYS A 305 13.90 20.58 -9.43
CA LYS A 305 12.62 20.17 -8.85
C LYS A 305 12.82 19.05 -7.83
N GLY A 306 13.61 18.05 -8.20
CA GLY A 306 13.85 16.85 -7.38
C GLY A 306 14.87 17.08 -6.27
N VAL A 307 16.08 17.56 -6.60
CA VAL A 307 17.16 17.62 -5.61
C VAL A 307 17.04 18.85 -4.70
N ILE A 308 16.92 20.04 -5.29
CA ILE A 308 17.00 21.33 -4.57
C ILE A 308 15.66 22.03 -4.35
N ASN A 309 14.54 21.53 -4.88
CA ASN A 309 13.16 22.01 -4.61
C ASN A 309 12.82 23.46 -4.98
N PHE A 310 13.42 24.03 -6.02
CA PHE A 310 13.34 25.47 -6.26
C PHE A 310 14.03 26.32 -5.18
N GLU A 311 14.99 25.75 -4.44
CA GLU A 311 15.89 26.44 -3.51
C GLU A 311 17.36 26.24 -3.96
N PRO A 312 17.81 26.83 -5.09
CA PRO A 312 19.17 26.65 -5.63
C PRO A 312 20.28 27.57 -5.09
N VAL A 313 21.01 27.21 -4.04
CA VAL A 313 22.22 27.85 -3.43
C VAL A 313 22.94 29.07 -4.07
N MET A 314 23.05 29.22 -5.39
CA MET A 314 23.89 30.20 -6.11
C MET A 314 23.84 31.63 -5.56
N GLU A 315 24.99 32.20 -5.19
CA GLU A 315 25.12 33.62 -4.79
C GLU A 315 24.97 34.57 -5.99
N GLY A 316 23.72 34.86 -6.33
CA GLY A 316 23.30 35.94 -7.23
C GLY A 316 22.13 36.72 -6.63
N LEU A 317 21.81 37.89 -7.22
CA LEU A 317 20.85 38.94 -6.77
C LEU A 317 19.42 38.52 -6.31
N HIS A 318 19.08 37.24 -6.19
CA HIS A 318 17.72 36.74 -5.99
C HIS A 318 17.48 35.89 -4.73
N TRP A 319 18.43 35.83 -3.80
CA TRP A 319 18.41 34.91 -2.66
C TRP A 319 17.72 35.39 -1.36
N LYS A 320 16.88 36.42 -1.44
CA LYS A 320 15.95 36.82 -0.36
C LYS A 320 14.48 36.73 -0.77
N ARG A 321 14.18 35.97 -1.83
CA ARG A 321 12.81 35.84 -2.35
C ARG A 321 12.15 34.57 -1.80
N PRO A 322 10.83 34.60 -1.52
CA PRO A 322 10.08 33.40 -1.16
C PRO A 322 10.22 32.30 -2.23
N ALA A 323 10.26 31.02 -1.83
CA ALA A 323 10.37 29.87 -2.74
C ALA A 323 9.30 29.87 -3.86
N ALA A 324 8.12 30.42 -3.59
CA ALA A 324 7.06 30.58 -4.59
C ALA A 324 7.45 31.49 -5.76
N GLU A 325 8.19 32.58 -5.49
CA GLU A 325 8.67 33.50 -6.53
C GLU A 325 9.78 32.86 -7.36
N LEU A 326 10.70 32.13 -6.73
CA LEU A 326 11.77 31.40 -7.42
C LEU A 326 11.20 30.30 -8.32
N LYS A 327 10.20 29.58 -7.83
CA LYS A 327 9.46 28.59 -8.63
C LYS A 327 8.80 29.21 -9.85
N ALA A 328 8.08 30.32 -9.68
CA ALA A 328 7.42 31.02 -10.78
C ALA A 328 8.44 31.52 -11.82
N GLN A 329 9.56 32.08 -11.36
CA GLN A 329 10.63 32.54 -12.23
C GLN A 329 11.24 31.39 -13.04
N TYR A 330 11.60 30.27 -12.40
CA TYR A 330 12.14 29.10 -13.10
C TYR A 330 11.13 28.55 -14.12
N GLN A 331 9.85 28.49 -13.77
CA GLN A 331 8.80 28.00 -14.67
C GLN A 331 8.64 28.89 -15.91
N ALA A 332 8.87 30.21 -15.79
CA ALA A 332 8.81 31.17 -16.89
C ALA A 332 10.04 31.14 -17.82
N MET A 333 11.16 30.53 -17.40
CA MET A 333 12.37 30.44 -18.21
C MET A 333 12.22 29.47 -19.39
N THR A 334 12.88 29.84 -20.49
CA THR A 334 13.07 28.99 -21.67
C THR A 334 13.92 27.76 -21.35
N PRO A 335 13.82 26.68 -22.13
CA PRO A 335 14.68 25.50 -21.98
C PRO A 335 16.18 25.83 -22.02
N GLU A 336 16.60 26.76 -22.88
CA GLU A 336 17.98 27.18 -23.03
C GLU A 336 18.49 27.93 -21.79
N GLU A 337 17.68 28.84 -21.25
CA GLU A 337 17.99 29.54 -20.00
C GLU A 337 18.12 28.57 -18.82
N LYS A 338 17.24 27.57 -18.74
CA LYS A 338 17.33 26.50 -17.73
C LYS A 338 18.64 25.74 -17.89
N GLN A 339 18.94 25.27 -19.11
CA GLN A 339 20.13 24.47 -19.36
C GLN A 339 21.43 25.24 -19.07
N ALA A 340 21.48 26.55 -19.35
CA ALA A 340 22.63 27.39 -19.05
C ALA A 340 22.97 27.45 -17.54
N MET A 341 21.97 27.28 -16.67
CA MET A 341 22.17 27.27 -15.22
C MET A 341 22.67 25.92 -14.69
N TYR A 342 22.64 24.85 -15.48
CA TYR A 342 22.86 23.48 -14.98
C TYR A 342 24.23 23.24 -14.36
N LEU A 343 25.30 23.49 -15.11
CA LEU A 343 26.66 23.23 -14.62
C LEU A 343 27.06 24.16 -13.46
N PRO A 344 26.76 25.48 -13.50
CA PRO A 344 26.97 26.36 -12.34
C PRO A 344 26.23 25.87 -11.09
N MET A 345 24.96 25.49 -11.23
CA MET A 345 24.13 25.05 -10.10
C MET A 345 24.61 23.73 -9.50
N LEU A 346 25.10 22.78 -10.32
CA LEU A 346 25.74 21.57 -9.82
C LEU A 346 26.96 21.89 -8.96
N LEU A 347 27.84 22.77 -9.44
CA LEU A 347 29.10 23.09 -8.77
C LEU A 347 28.87 23.86 -7.47
N GLU A 348 28.03 24.90 -7.51
CA GLU A 348 27.66 25.71 -6.35
C GLU A 348 26.92 24.86 -5.29
N GLY A 349 25.99 24.00 -5.73
CA GLY A 349 25.29 23.08 -4.84
C GLY A 349 26.25 22.08 -4.16
N ALA A 350 27.18 21.49 -4.90
CA ALA A 350 28.17 20.57 -4.34
C ALA A 350 29.14 21.25 -3.37
N ALA A 351 29.54 22.48 -3.66
CA ALA A 351 30.37 23.29 -2.79
C ALA A 351 29.66 23.61 -1.47
N HIS A 352 28.44 24.13 -1.53
CA HIS A 352 27.69 24.55 -0.35
C HIS A 352 27.26 23.38 0.54
N TYR A 353 26.57 22.37 0.00
CA TYR A 353 26.14 21.21 0.81
C TYR A 353 27.34 20.38 1.29
N GLY A 354 28.43 20.43 0.54
CA GLY A 354 29.72 19.88 0.94
C GLY A 354 30.37 20.61 2.10
N ASP A 355 30.15 21.91 2.20
CA ASP A 355 30.72 22.75 3.23
C ASP A 355 29.89 22.77 4.52
N ASN A 356 28.57 22.65 4.38
CA ASN A 356 27.59 22.71 5.46
C ASN A 356 26.90 21.35 5.67
N GLN A 357 27.67 20.29 5.92
CA GLN A 357 27.13 18.93 6.08
C GLN A 357 26.22 18.76 7.30
N ASP A 358 26.30 19.67 8.26
CA ASP A 358 25.44 19.70 9.46
C ASP A 358 23.99 20.11 9.16
N GLU A 359 23.69 20.64 7.96
CA GLU A 359 22.33 20.93 7.56
C GLU A 359 21.52 19.63 7.36
N TRP A 360 20.30 19.60 7.91
CA TRP A 360 19.38 18.44 7.95
C TRP A 360 19.17 17.71 6.61
N ASN A 361 19.49 18.30 5.46
CA ASN A 361 19.35 17.67 4.14
C ASN A 361 20.59 17.76 3.24
N ALA A 362 21.73 18.25 3.75
CA ALA A 362 22.93 18.46 2.95
C ALA A 362 23.48 17.14 2.39
N SER A 363 23.62 16.12 3.23
CA SER A 363 24.21 14.83 2.85
C SER A 363 23.45 14.10 1.72
N PRO A 364 22.11 13.89 1.80
CA PRO A 364 21.35 13.31 0.69
C PRO A 364 21.38 14.13 -0.60
N LYS A 365 21.39 15.47 -0.53
CA LYS A 365 21.49 16.33 -1.70
C LYS A 365 22.87 16.24 -2.35
N LEU A 366 23.92 16.28 -1.54
CA LEU A 366 25.31 16.18 -1.98
C LEU A 366 25.57 14.85 -2.70
N LEU A 367 25.01 13.74 -2.21
CA LEU A 367 25.09 12.44 -2.89
C LEU A 367 24.49 12.48 -4.30
N GLN A 368 23.31 13.08 -4.46
CA GLN A 368 22.63 13.22 -5.75
C GLN A 368 23.39 14.16 -6.70
N ILE A 369 23.91 15.27 -6.18
CA ILE A 369 24.69 16.23 -6.98
C ILE A 369 26.02 15.59 -7.43
N ASN A 370 26.70 14.87 -6.55
CA ASN A 370 27.94 14.15 -6.89
C ASN A 370 27.68 13.05 -7.94
N HIS A 371 26.52 12.39 -7.91
CA HIS A 371 26.12 11.46 -8.98
C HIS A 371 26.07 12.16 -10.34
N PHE A 372 25.49 13.36 -10.41
CA PHE A 372 25.46 14.14 -11.65
C PHE A 372 26.85 14.59 -12.09
N ILE A 373 27.67 15.14 -11.18
CA ILE A 373 29.05 15.59 -11.48
C ILE A 373 29.87 14.47 -12.15
N ARG A 374 29.76 13.23 -11.65
CA ARG A 374 30.48 12.07 -12.22
C ARG A 374 30.09 11.73 -13.66
N LYS A 375 28.95 12.21 -14.15
CA LYS A 375 28.42 11.95 -15.49
C LYS A 375 28.67 13.11 -16.46
N GLU A 376 29.17 14.24 -15.97
CA GLU A 376 29.47 15.41 -16.78
C GLU A 376 30.91 15.40 -17.30
N PRO A 377 31.19 16.05 -18.45
CA PRO A 377 32.54 16.27 -18.93
C PRO A 377 33.34 17.09 -17.91
N ILE A 378 34.40 16.49 -17.37
CA ILE A 378 35.15 17.11 -16.27
C ILE A 378 35.75 18.47 -16.64
N ASP A 379 36.24 18.62 -17.88
CA ASP A 379 36.84 19.87 -18.37
C ASP A 379 35.86 21.05 -18.33
N ALA A 380 34.57 20.80 -18.58
CA ALA A 380 33.54 21.83 -18.53
C ALA A 380 33.26 22.29 -17.10
N LEU A 381 33.33 21.37 -16.12
CA LEU A 381 33.19 21.69 -14.70
C LEU A 381 34.44 22.39 -14.16
N GLU A 382 35.64 21.96 -14.57
CA GLU A 382 36.90 22.60 -14.17
C GLU A 382 36.98 24.05 -14.62
N ALA A 383 36.47 24.37 -15.82
CA ALA A 383 36.44 25.74 -16.34
C ALA A 383 35.59 26.71 -15.49
N LEU A 384 34.62 26.18 -14.72
CA LEU A 384 33.75 26.96 -13.84
C LEU A 384 34.30 27.06 -12.40
N CYS A 385 35.38 26.36 -12.08
CA CYS A 385 35.95 26.36 -10.73
C CYS A 385 36.79 27.61 -10.48
N THR A 386 36.26 28.51 -9.65
CA THR A 386 36.90 29.79 -9.30
C THR A 386 37.32 29.87 -7.83
N THR A 387 36.82 28.99 -6.96
CA THR A 387 37.07 29.01 -5.51
C THR A 387 37.63 27.68 -5.00
N PRO A 388 38.34 27.66 -3.86
CA PRO A 388 38.76 26.42 -3.20
C PRO A 388 37.58 25.47 -2.87
N SER A 389 36.39 25.99 -2.59
CA SER A 389 35.18 25.17 -2.39
C SER A 389 34.76 24.43 -3.66
N HIS A 390 34.86 25.07 -4.84
CA HIS A 390 34.55 24.43 -6.12
C HIS A 390 35.53 23.29 -6.40
N TRP A 391 36.82 23.51 -6.14
CA TRP A 391 37.83 22.46 -6.27
C TRP A 391 37.62 21.32 -5.27
N HIS A 392 37.19 21.62 -4.04
CA HIS A 392 36.85 20.61 -3.04
C HIS A 392 35.64 19.78 -3.45
N ALA A 393 34.62 20.40 -4.04
CA ALA A 393 33.45 19.70 -4.59
C ALA A 393 33.85 18.70 -5.69
N LEU A 394 34.70 19.10 -6.65
CA LEU A 394 35.20 18.19 -7.67
C LEU A 394 36.07 17.06 -7.09
N TYR A 395 36.93 17.36 -6.12
CA TYR A 395 37.69 16.35 -5.40
C TYR A 395 36.77 15.31 -4.76
N ARG A 396 35.78 15.73 -3.97
CA ARG A 396 34.84 14.83 -3.31
C ARG A 396 34.04 13.97 -4.29
N ALA A 397 33.62 14.56 -5.41
CA ALA A 397 32.86 13.85 -6.42
C ALA A 397 33.71 12.82 -7.18
N THR A 398 34.96 13.13 -7.52
CA THR A 398 35.79 12.33 -8.44
C THR A 398 36.87 11.49 -7.76
N GLY A 399 37.33 11.88 -6.57
CA GLY A 399 38.51 11.32 -5.90
C GLY A 399 39.85 11.68 -6.56
N ASP A 400 39.88 12.61 -7.51
CA ASP A 400 41.09 12.93 -8.27
C ASP A 400 42.06 13.80 -7.47
N ARG A 401 43.22 13.22 -7.13
CA ARG A 401 44.27 13.86 -6.33
C ARG A 401 44.88 15.10 -6.98
N LYS A 402 44.69 15.32 -8.29
CA LYS A 402 45.19 16.54 -8.97
C LYS A 402 44.58 17.83 -8.41
N TYR A 403 43.42 17.74 -7.73
CA TYR A 403 42.76 18.89 -7.11
C TYR A 403 43.28 19.23 -5.72
N VAL A 404 44.01 18.32 -5.04
CA VAL A 404 44.52 18.54 -3.68
C VAL A 404 45.33 19.84 -3.55
N PRO A 405 46.25 20.19 -4.47
CA PRO A 405 46.98 21.45 -4.39
C PRO A 405 46.09 22.71 -4.52
N LYS A 406 44.88 22.56 -5.08
CA LYS A 406 43.91 23.66 -5.30
C LYS A 406 42.98 23.89 -4.11
N LEU A 407 43.04 23.05 -3.07
CA LEU A 407 42.18 23.13 -1.89
C LEU A 407 42.63 24.21 -0.88
N ALA A 408 43.88 24.68 -0.98
CA ALA A 408 44.46 25.68 -0.07
C ALA A 408 44.24 25.30 1.42
N GLU A 409 43.67 26.22 2.22
CA GLU A 409 43.39 26.04 3.66
C GLU A 409 42.40 24.90 3.98
N ARG A 410 41.72 24.34 2.97
CA ARG A 410 40.73 23.25 3.14
C ARG A 410 41.34 21.85 3.10
N ALA A 411 42.66 21.74 2.96
CA ALA A 411 43.35 20.45 2.98
C ALA A 411 43.11 19.67 4.29
N GLU A 412 42.95 20.37 5.43
CA GLU A 412 42.65 19.73 6.72
C GLU A 412 41.24 19.13 6.76
N LYS A 413 40.23 19.85 6.26
CA LYS A 413 38.86 19.34 6.13
C LYS A 413 38.78 18.13 5.20
N MET A 414 39.52 18.17 4.09
CA MET A 414 39.67 17.03 3.17
C MET A 414 40.27 15.81 3.87
N LEU A 415 41.34 16.00 4.65
CA LEU A 415 41.97 14.90 5.40
C LEU A 415 41.03 14.31 6.45
N SER A 416 40.23 15.12 7.14
CA SER A 416 39.22 14.63 8.08
C SER A 416 38.13 13.82 7.36
N GLU A 417 37.61 14.32 6.24
CA GLU A 417 36.59 13.61 5.43
C GLU A 417 37.13 12.28 4.88
N ASP A 418 38.36 12.24 4.35
CA ASP A 418 39.00 11.02 3.84
C ASP A 418 39.27 9.97 4.94
N LEU A 419 39.47 10.43 6.17
CA LEU A 419 39.64 9.57 7.35
C LEU A 419 38.31 9.18 8.01
N GLY A 420 37.18 9.72 7.55
CA GLY A 420 35.85 9.51 8.12
C GLY A 420 35.68 10.12 9.52
N LEU A 421 36.40 11.22 9.80
CA LEU A 421 36.47 11.91 11.09
C LEU A 421 35.46 13.05 11.24
#